data_AF-A0A957BSL3-F1
#
_entry.id   AF-A0A957BSL3-F1
#
_cell.length_a   1.000
_cell.length_b   1.000
_cell.length_c   1.000
_cell.angle_alpha   90.00
_cell.angle_beta   90.00
_cell.angle_gamma   90.00
#
_symmetry.space_group_name_H-M   'P 1'
#
loop_
_entity.id
_entity.type
_entity.pdbx_description
1 polymer ?
#
loop_
_entity_poly.entity_id
_entity_poly.type
_entity_poly.pdbx_seq_one_letter_code
_entity_poly.pdbx_strand_id
1 'polypeptide(L)'
;MNEINKLVWPSENGIGMMDAEAFTTTADIALNYGIISEAAAPESVYRTDLAAAALTMLQDNMADMDVNGMDFVAPEVEITPNGE
;
A
#
# COMPACT_ATOMS: atom_id res chain seq x y z
N MET A 1 -13.58 10.65 -2.12
CA MET A 1 -12.69 9.65 -2.77
C MET A 1 -12.12 10.30 -4.01
N ASN A 2 -10.80 10.37 -4.13
CA ASN A 2 -10.06 11.16 -5.13
C ASN A 2 -9.26 10.25 -6.07
N GLU A 3 -8.62 10.82 -7.09
CA GLU A 3 -7.72 10.13 -8.03
C GLU A 3 -6.62 9.31 -7.34
N ILE A 4 -6.18 9.74 -6.13
CA ILE A 4 -5.16 9.04 -5.35
C ILE A 4 -5.58 7.63 -4.97
N ASN A 5 -6.88 7.38 -4.82
CA ASN A 5 -7.38 6.04 -4.51
C ASN A 5 -7.11 5.03 -5.64
N LYS A 6 -6.89 5.49 -6.88
CA LYS A 6 -6.46 4.62 -7.99
C LYS A 6 -5.06 4.04 -7.78
N LEU A 7 -4.24 4.67 -6.95
CA LEU A 7 -2.90 4.19 -6.60
C LEU A 7 -2.94 3.14 -5.47
N VAL A 8 -4.07 3.02 -4.78
CA VAL A 8 -4.25 2.13 -3.63
C VAL A 8 -5.10 0.92 -4.01
N TRP A 9 -6.07 1.08 -4.91
CA TRP A 9 -7.06 0.06 -5.24
C TRP A 9 -7.06 -0.32 -6.73
N PRO A 10 -7.24 -1.61 -7.06
CA PRO A 10 -7.33 -2.74 -6.13
C PRO A 10 -5.98 -3.06 -5.49
N SER A 11 -6.01 -3.43 -4.20
CA SER A 11 -4.84 -3.89 -3.46
C SER A 11 -4.83 -5.40 -3.45
N GLU A 12 -4.00 -6.02 -4.29
CA GLU A 12 -3.95 -7.48 -4.46
C GLU A 12 -3.64 -8.21 -3.14
N ASN A 13 -2.77 -7.63 -2.31
CA ASN A 13 -2.38 -8.20 -1.02
C ASN A 13 -3.34 -7.82 0.13
N GLY A 14 -4.35 -6.99 -0.14
CA GLY A 14 -5.28 -6.47 0.86
C GLY A 14 -4.83 -5.11 1.44
N ILE A 15 -5.76 -4.44 2.12
CA ILE A 15 -5.54 -3.10 2.64
C ILE A 15 -4.40 -3.04 3.67
N GLY A 16 -3.51 -2.06 3.53
CA GLY A 16 -2.45 -1.79 4.50
C GLY A 16 -1.29 -2.79 4.51
N MET A 17 -1.29 -3.76 3.59
CA MET A 17 -0.15 -4.65 3.39
C MET A 17 0.97 -3.90 2.69
N MET A 18 2.16 -3.92 3.30
CA MET A 18 3.36 -3.38 2.66
C MET A 18 3.84 -4.36 1.59
N ASP A 19 4.24 -3.82 0.44
CA ASP A 19 4.82 -4.59 -0.65
C ASP A 19 6.33 -4.81 -0.43
N ALA A 20 6.76 -6.07 -0.56
CA ALA A 20 8.14 -6.46 -0.27
C ALA A 20 9.13 -5.91 -1.31
N GLU A 21 8.75 -5.93 -2.60
CA GLU A 21 9.62 -5.47 -3.69
C GLU A 21 9.77 -3.94 -3.65
N ALA A 22 8.69 -3.22 -3.39
CA ALA A 22 8.69 -1.77 -3.20
C ALA A 22 9.52 -1.35 -1.98
N PHE A 23 9.44 -2.11 -0.87
CA PHE A 23 10.31 -1.89 0.28
C PHE A 23 11.79 -2.08 -0.09
N THR A 24 12.14 -3.19 -0.74
CA THR A 24 13.52 -3.46 -1.16
C THR A 24 14.03 -2.36 -2.10
N THR A 25 13.23 -1.99 -3.10
CA THR A 25 13.56 -0.90 -4.03
C THR A 25 13.81 0.41 -3.29
N THR A 26 12.96 0.73 -2.30
CA THR A 26 13.11 1.96 -1.49
C THR A 26 14.37 1.91 -0.64
N ALA A 27 14.66 0.79 0.01
CA ALA A 27 15.86 0.61 0.82
C ALA A 27 17.14 0.72 -0.02
N ASP A 28 17.15 0.12 -1.21
CA ASP A 28 18.27 0.18 -2.13
C ASP A 28 18.52 1.61 -2.64
N ILE A 29 17.46 2.34 -3.02
CA ILE A 29 17.55 3.75 -3.40
C ILE A 29 18.10 4.57 -2.23
N ALA A 30 17.55 4.39 -1.03
CA ALA A 30 17.98 5.14 0.15
C ALA A 30 19.46 4.92 0.47
N LEU A 31 19.97 3.70 0.30
CA LEU A 31 21.38 3.38 0.48
C LEU A 31 22.23 4.00 -0.64
N ASN A 32 21.84 3.80 -1.90
CA ASN A 32 22.59 4.26 -3.08
C ASN A 32 22.77 5.78 -3.11
N TYR A 33 21.78 6.53 -2.64
CA TYR A 33 21.84 7.99 -2.58
C TYR A 33 22.26 8.54 -1.21
N GLY A 34 22.70 7.66 -0.29
CA GLY A 34 23.28 8.07 0.99
C GLY A 34 22.29 8.68 1.99
N ILE A 35 20.99 8.39 1.85
CA ILE A 35 19.97 8.77 2.84
C ILE A 35 20.13 7.94 4.11
N ILE A 36 20.48 6.66 3.95
CA ILE A 36 20.90 5.76 5.02
C ILE A 36 22.36 5.36 4.81
N SER A 37 23.10 5.19 5.90
CA SER A 37 24.52 4.84 5.86
C SER A 37 24.79 3.33 5.78
N GLU A 38 23.78 2.51 6.06
CA GLU A 38 23.87 1.06 6.09
C GLU A 38 22.64 0.44 5.42
N ALA A 39 22.79 -0.78 4.88
CA ALA A 39 21.68 -1.50 4.27
C ALA A 39 20.56 -1.73 5.31
N ALA A 40 19.31 -1.55 4.88
CA ALA A 40 18.18 -1.85 5.74
C ALA A 40 18.22 -3.33 6.14
N ALA A 41 17.98 -3.62 7.43
CA ALA A 41 17.90 -4.99 7.96
C ALA A 41 16.42 -5.43 7.95
N PRO A 42 15.93 -6.15 6.92
CA PRO A 42 14.49 -6.34 6.72
C PRO A 42 13.83 -7.03 7.92
N GLU A 43 14.52 -7.95 8.58
CA GLU A 43 14.00 -8.64 9.76
C GLU A 43 13.64 -7.72 10.94
N SER A 44 14.23 -6.52 11.03
CA SER A 44 13.96 -5.57 12.10
C SER A 44 13.07 -4.40 11.69
N VAL A 45 13.04 -4.04 10.40
CA VAL A 45 12.31 -2.85 9.92
C VAL A 45 11.14 -3.16 8.97
N TYR A 46 11.12 -4.35 8.37
CA TYR A 46 10.01 -4.81 7.54
C TYR A 46 9.07 -5.66 8.39
N ARG A 47 7.89 -5.11 8.73
CA ARG A 47 6.87 -5.84 9.47
C ARG A 47 5.52 -5.76 8.79
N THR A 48 4.96 -6.93 8.47
CA THR A 48 3.61 -7.10 7.92
C THR A 48 2.72 -7.97 8.80
N ASP A 49 3.25 -8.54 9.88
CA ASP A 49 2.56 -9.46 10.79
C ASP A 49 1.30 -8.86 11.40
N LEU A 50 1.38 -7.61 11.89
CA LEU A 50 0.23 -6.91 12.46
C LEU A 50 -0.84 -6.58 11.41
N ALA A 51 -0.42 -6.17 10.21
CA ALA A 51 -1.34 -5.87 9.12
C ALA A 51 -2.04 -7.14 8.64
N ALA A 52 -1.30 -8.25 8.51
CA ALA A 52 -1.87 -9.55 8.17
C ALA A 52 -2.85 -10.04 9.24
N ALA A 53 -2.51 -9.94 10.52
CA ALA A 53 -3.40 -10.31 11.62
C ALA A 53 -4.69 -9.45 11.62
N ALA A 54 -4.56 -8.15 11.36
CA ALA A 54 -5.72 -7.28 11.20
C ALA A 54 -6.59 -7.69 10.01
N LEU A 55 -5.99 -8.01 8.86
CA LEU A 55 -6.71 -8.46 7.68
C LEU A 55 -7.47 -9.77 7.95
N THR A 56 -6.84 -10.75 8.61
CA THR A 56 -7.50 -11.99 9.04
C THR A 56 -8.67 -11.70 9.96
N MET A 57 -8.49 -10.86 11.00
CA MET A 57 -9.59 -10.50 11.91
C MET A 57 -10.75 -9.84 11.16
N LEU A 58 -10.45 -8.97 10.20
CA LEU A 58 -11.46 -8.29 9.40
C LEU A 58 -12.24 -9.29 8.54
N GLN A 59 -11.56 -10.21 7.86
CA GLN A 59 -12.20 -11.26 7.06
C GLN A 59 -13.05 -12.20 7.93
N ASP A 60 -12.58 -12.55 9.13
CA ASP A 60 -13.28 -13.45 10.05
C ASP A 60 -14.54 -12.80 10.68
N ASN A 61 -14.46 -11.51 11.02
CA ASN A 61 -15.54 -10.81 11.72
C ASN A 61 -16.48 -10.04 10.78
N MET A 62 -16.08 -9.82 9.53
CA MET A 62 -16.81 -9.07 8.51
C MET A 62 -16.63 -9.72 7.13
N ALA A 63 -17.22 -10.89 6.95
CA ALA A 63 -17.03 -11.74 5.76
C ALA A 63 -17.33 -11.04 4.42
N ASP A 64 -18.23 -10.04 4.40
CA ASP A 64 -18.63 -9.31 3.19
C ASP A 64 -17.83 -8.02 2.96
N MET A 65 -16.82 -7.74 3.79
CA MET A 65 -16.03 -6.52 3.63
C MET A 65 -15.01 -6.66 2.49
N ASP A 66 -15.06 -5.72 1.55
CA ASP A 66 -14.10 -5.62 0.47
C ASP A 66 -12.74 -5.07 0.97
N VAL A 67 -11.90 -5.97 1.45
CA VAL A 67 -10.56 -5.63 1.94
C VAL A 67 -9.52 -5.45 0.83
N ASN A 68 -9.88 -5.79 -0.41
CA ASN A 68 -9.01 -5.71 -1.58
C ASN A 68 -9.39 -4.54 -2.52
N GLY A 69 -10.51 -3.87 -2.28
CA GLY A 69 -11.00 -2.78 -3.12
C GLY A 69 -11.46 -3.27 -4.50
N MET A 70 -11.96 -4.50 -4.60
CA MET A 70 -12.46 -5.08 -5.86
C MET A 70 -13.72 -4.38 -6.36
N ASP A 71 -14.52 -3.81 -5.45
CA ASP A 71 -15.73 -3.05 -5.78
C ASP A 71 -15.43 -1.56 -5.99
N PHE A 72 -14.16 -1.14 -5.90
CA PHE A 72 -13.78 0.25 -6.12
C PHE A 72 -14.00 0.66 -7.58
N VAL A 73 -14.89 1.65 -7.76
CA VAL A 73 -15.07 2.35 -9.03
C VAL A 73 -14.51 3.76 -8.87
N ALA A 74 -13.49 4.06 -9.68
CA ALA A 74 -12.92 5.39 -9.68
C ALA A 74 -13.92 6.41 -10.27
N PRO A 75 -14.13 7.56 -9.61
CA PRO A 75 -14.95 8.62 -10.18
C PRO A 75 -14.26 9.21 -11.42
N GLU A 76 -15.07 9.65 -12.39
CA GLU A 76 -14.55 10.49 -13.49
C GLU A 76 -14.20 11.87 -12.92
N VAL A 77 -12.96 12.30 -13.16
CA VAL A 77 -12.49 13.64 -12.82
C VAL A 77 -12.20 14.37 -14.13
N GLU A 78 -12.93 15.46 -14.35
CA GLU A 78 -12.70 16.34 -15.50
C GLU A 78 -11.36 17.07 -15.31
N ILE A 79 -10.48 16.96 -16.31
CA ILE A 79 -9.21 17.68 -16.31
C ILE A 79 -9.45 19.07 -16.89
N THR A 80 -9.52 20.08 -16.01
CA THR A 80 -9.59 21.49 -16.40
C THR A 80 -8.18 22.07 -16.57
N PRO A 81 -7.99 23.06 -17.47
CA PRO A 81 -6.72 23.79 -17.55
C PRO A 81 -6.37 24.39 -16.17
N ASN A 82 -5.15 24.15 -15.70
CA ASN A 82 -4.65 24.58 -14.38
C ASN A 82 -5.34 23.96 -13.14
N GLY A 83 -6.23 22.97 -13.30
CA GLY A 83 -6.87 22.28 -12.16
C GLY A 83 -7.96 23.09 -11.45
N GLU A 84 -8.67 23.95 -12.19
CA GLU A 84 -9.86 24.71 -11.77
C GLU A 84 -11.10 23.83 -11.52
#